data_AF-A0A964V1D9-F1
#
_entry.id   AF-A0A964V1D9-F1
#
_cell.length_a   1.000
_cell.length_b   1.000
_cell.length_c   1.000
_cell.angle_alpha   90.00
_cell.angle_beta   90.00
_cell.angle_gamma   90.00
#
_symmetry.space_group_name_H-M   'P 1'
#
loop_
_entity.id
_entity.type
_entity.pdbx_description
1 polymer ?
#
loop_
_entity_poly.entity_id
_entity_poly.type
_entity_poly.pdbx_seq_one_letter_code
_entity_poly.pdbx_strand_id
1 'polypeptide(L)'
;MTGAANSGALRTWGAIALWLAVLVTAACSKPGDATAALRRGQLEDTVVLMLKNAERGDAQAQNSLGVLYYLGSGTPRDYAKALHWFELAAIAGNASAQRHLGSMFRQGLGTPKDDFRAFGWYDAAHHSGDPHARDYMAWTALVVGPNQQALGRRLIAKDLKDKRVSHGSAQTGFR
;
A
#
# COMPACT_ATOMS: atom_id res chain seq x y z
N MET A 1 -4.23 -1.77 42.66
CA MET A 1 -3.48 -0.65 42.07
C MET A 1 -3.87 -0.54 40.61
N THR A 2 -4.51 0.58 40.28
CA THR A 2 -5.06 0.94 38.98
C THR A 2 -3.96 1.21 37.96
N GLY A 3 -3.94 0.46 36.86
CA GLY A 3 -3.15 0.76 35.66
C GLY A 3 -4.09 1.15 34.52
N ALA A 4 -4.39 2.44 34.45
CA ALA A 4 -5.24 3.02 33.43
C ALA A 4 -4.54 3.10 32.06
N ALA A 5 -5.36 2.98 31.02
CA ALA A 5 -5.21 3.56 29.69
C ALA A 5 -4.11 3.00 28.77
N ASN A 6 -4.50 1.99 27.99
CA ASN A 6 -4.12 1.93 26.58
C ASN A 6 -5.40 1.89 25.71
N SER A 7 -6.25 2.91 25.88
CA SER A 7 -7.60 3.02 25.30
C SER A 7 -7.62 3.57 23.87
N GLY A 8 -6.46 3.83 23.26
CA GLY A 8 -6.35 4.36 21.90
C GLY A 8 -6.43 3.31 20.80
N ALA A 9 -5.81 2.14 21.01
CA ALA A 9 -5.74 1.09 19.98
C ALA A 9 -7.09 0.39 19.78
N LEU A 10 -7.84 0.10 20.85
CA LEU A 10 -9.09 -0.67 20.79
C LEU A 10 -10.22 0.01 20.00
N ARG A 11 -10.14 1.32 19.75
CA ARG A 11 -11.18 2.06 18.99
C ARG A 11 -11.04 1.91 17.47
N THR A 12 -9.84 1.61 16.95
CA THR A 12 -9.65 1.40 15.50
C THR A 12 -9.97 -0.03 15.09
N TRP A 13 -9.65 -1.04 15.92
CA TRP A 13 -10.00 -2.44 15.65
C TRP A 13 -11.51 -2.65 15.55
N GLY A 14 -12.31 -2.00 16.39
CA GLY A 14 -13.78 -2.07 16.32
C GLY A 14 -14.34 -1.46 15.04
N ALA A 15 -13.79 -0.31 14.60
CA ALA A 15 -14.21 0.34 13.36
C ALA A 15 -13.75 -0.43 12.12
N ILE A 16 -12.56 -1.02 12.13
CA ILE A 16 -12.02 -1.86 11.05
C ILE A 16 -12.79 -3.18 10.95
N ALA A 17 -13.15 -3.80 12.08
CA ALA A 17 -13.95 -5.03 12.11
C ALA A 17 -15.39 -4.81 11.63
N LEU A 18 -16.04 -3.72 12.06
CA LEU A 18 -17.36 -3.32 11.54
C LEU A 18 -17.29 -2.97 10.05
N TRP A 19 -16.22 -2.31 9.63
CA TRP A 19 -16.02 -1.97 8.22
C TRP A 19 -15.76 -3.22 7.36
N LEU A 20 -14.99 -4.20 7.85
CA LEU A 20 -14.79 -5.52 7.22
C LEU A 20 -16.09 -6.35 7.14
N ALA A 21 -16.96 -6.28 8.15
CA ALA A 21 -18.27 -6.94 8.11
C ALA A 21 -19.19 -6.33 7.02
N VAL A 22 -19.18 -5.00 6.85
CA VAL A 22 -19.96 -4.31 5.80
C VAL A 22 -19.42 -4.60 4.40
N LEU A 23 -18.08 -4.58 4.26
CA LEU A 23 -17.26 -4.99 3.11
C LEU A 23 -17.70 -6.28 2.43
N VAL A 24 -17.86 -7.33 3.24
CA VAL A 24 -18.09 -8.68 2.75
C VAL A 24 -19.57 -8.91 2.46
N THR A 25 -20.45 -8.15 3.10
CA THR A 25 -21.90 -8.19 2.84
C THR A 25 -22.25 -7.65 1.45
N ALA A 26 -21.44 -6.75 0.89
CA ALA A 26 -21.63 -6.19 -0.46
C ALA A 26 -21.19 -7.13 -1.60
N ALA A 27 -20.47 -8.22 -1.31
CA ALA A 27 -19.78 -9.03 -2.34
C ALA A 27 -20.60 -10.17 -2.96
N CYS A 28 -21.86 -10.44 -2.56
CA CYS A 28 -22.63 -11.56 -3.13
C CYS A 28 -24.14 -11.31 -3.15
N SER A 29 -24.65 -10.80 -4.27
CA SER A 29 -26.08 -10.66 -4.58
C SER A 29 -26.72 -11.94 -5.12
N LYS A 30 -26.44 -13.11 -4.51
CA LYS A 30 -27.24 -14.35 -4.68
C LYS A 30 -27.34 -15.14 -3.37
N PRO A 31 -28.54 -15.27 -2.78
CA PRO A 31 -28.74 -16.07 -1.57
C PRO A 31 -28.88 -17.56 -1.94
N GLY A 32 -27.90 -18.40 -1.57
CA GLY A 32 -28.01 -19.85 -1.75
C GLY A 32 -26.73 -20.67 -1.60
N ASP A 33 -25.54 -20.09 -1.78
CA ASP A 33 -24.30 -20.88 -1.80
C ASP A 33 -23.66 -21.01 -0.41
N ALA A 34 -23.70 -22.21 0.18
CA ALA A 34 -22.97 -22.55 1.42
C ALA A 34 -21.44 -22.33 1.29
N THR A 35 -20.90 -22.35 0.07
CA THR A 35 -19.49 -22.04 -0.22
C THR A 35 -19.16 -20.55 -0.09
N ALA A 36 -20.17 -19.66 -0.13
CA ALA A 36 -20.00 -18.23 0.10
C ALA A 36 -19.89 -17.88 1.60
N ALA A 37 -20.45 -18.71 2.49
CA ALA A 37 -20.31 -18.58 3.93
C ALA A 37 -18.94 -19.10 4.42
N LEU A 38 -18.47 -20.23 3.87
CA LEU A 38 -17.11 -20.74 4.11
C LEU A 38 -16.02 -19.80 3.58
N ARG A 39 -16.20 -19.25 2.36
CA ARG A 39 -15.33 -18.18 1.86
C ARG A 39 -15.40 -16.93 2.73
N ARG A 40 -16.55 -16.62 3.34
CA ARG A 40 -16.72 -15.48 4.26
C ARG A 40 -15.79 -15.57 5.47
N GLY A 41 -15.83 -16.69 6.20
CA GLY A 41 -14.95 -16.90 7.36
C GLY A 41 -13.47 -16.94 6.99
N GLN A 42 -13.14 -17.57 5.85
CA GLN A 42 -11.75 -17.66 5.38
C GLN A 42 -11.22 -16.30 4.84
N LEU A 43 -12.09 -15.45 4.30
CA LEU A 43 -11.78 -14.08 3.88
C LEU A 43 -11.59 -13.14 5.07
N GLU A 44 -12.40 -13.30 6.13
CA GLU A 44 -12.24 -12.54 7.38
C GLU A 44 -10.89 -12.84 8.03
N ASP A 45 -10.54 -14.12 8.19
CA ASP A 45 -9.26 -14.53 8.76
C ASP A 45 -8.08 -14.10 7.88
N THR A 46 -8.19 -14.18 6.56
CA THR A 46 -7.10 -13.81 5.65
C THR A 46 -6.85 -12.31 5.61
N VAL A 47 -7.88 -11.45 5.58
CA VAL A 47 -7.68 -9.99 5.60
C VAL A 47 -7.19 -9.52 6.96
N VAL A 48 -7.68 -10.10 8.06
CA VAL A 48 -7.18 -9.82 9.41
C VAL A 48 -5.72 -10.26 9.55
N LEU A 49 -5.35 -11.42 9.03
CA LEU A 49 -3.97 -11.89 9.00
C LEU A 49 -3.08 -10.99 8.13
N MET A 50 -3.56 -10.54 6.97
CA MET A 50 -2.85 -9.57 6.12
C MET A 50 -2.63 -8.24 6.83
N LEU A 51 -3.63 -7.70 7.54
CA LEU A 51 -3.49 -6.49 8.34
C LEU A 51 -2.43 -6.67 9.43
N LYS A 52 -2.51 -7.77 10.18
CA LYS A 52 -1.52 -8.08 11.23
C LYS A 52 -0.10 -8.23 10.69
N ASN A 53 0.06 -8.84 9.52
CA ASN A 53 1.36 -8.97 8.87
C ASN A 53 1.85 -7.63 8.30
N ALA A 54 0.96 -6.83 7.73
CA ALA A 54 1.27 -5.51 7.21
C ALA A 54 1.72 -4.54 8.33
N GLU A 55 1.08 -4.61 9.50
CA GLU A 55 1.49 -3.88 10.71
C GLU A 55 2.87 -4.32 11.23
N ARG A 56 3.24 -5.58 11.01
CA ARG A 56 4.57 -6.12 11.34
C ARG A 56 5.64 -5.74 10.32
N GLY A 57 5.29 -5.01 9.25
CA GLY A 57 6.22 -4.58 8.22
C GLY A 57 6.38 -5.54 7.05
N ASP A 58 5.48 -6.51 6.89
CA ASP A 58 5.50 -7.40 5.72
C ASP A 58 5.13 -6.62 4.44
N ALA A 59 6.14 -6.40 3.59
CA ALA A 59 6.03 -5.71 2.32
C ALA A 59 4.99 -6.32 1.36
N GLN A 60 4.79 -7.64 1.38
CA GLN A 60 3.83 -8.32 0.51
C GLN A 60 2.40 -8.13 1.01
N ALA A 61 2.20 -8.19 2.32
CA ALA A 61 0.92 -7.94 2.94
C ALA A 61 0.49 -6.47 2.75
N GLN A 62 1.41 -5.52 2.94
CA GLN A 62 1.17 -4.10 2.69
C GLN A 62 0.81 -3.83 1.22
N ASN A 63 1.53 -4.44 0.26
CA ASN A 63 1.18 -4.32 -1.16
C ASN A 63 -0.21 -4.89 -1.45
N SER A 64 -0.55 -6.04 -0.87
CA SER A 64 -1.87 -6.67 -1.03
C SER A 64 -3.01 -5.78 -0.50
N LEU A 65 -2.81 -5.14 0.66
CA LEU A 65 -3.77 -4.17 1.19
C LEU A 65 -3.90 -2.95 0.28
N GLY A 66 -2.79 -2.43 -0.23
CA GLY A 66 -2.80 -1.33 -1.19
C GLY A 66 -3.63 -1.66 -2.44
N VAL A 67 -3.47 -2.86 -3.00
CA VAL A 67 -4.26 -3.34 -4.14
C VAL A 67 -5.76 -3.45 -3.78
N LEU A 68 -6.06 -3.90 -2.57
CA LEU A 68 -7.43 -4.10 -2.11
C LEU A 68 -8.19 -2.76 -2.04
N TYR A 69 -7.55 -1.70 -1.52
CA TYR A 69 -8.07 -0.32 -1.53
C TYR A 69 -8.06 0.32 -2.93
N TYR A 70 -7.09 -0.01 -3.78
CA TYR A 70 -6.98 0.52 -5.14
C TYR A 70 -8.10 0.00 -6.06
N LEU A 71 -8.37 -1.31 -6.02
CA LEU A 71 -9.42 -1.93 -6.83
C LEU A 71 -10.82 -1.64 -6.26
N GLY A 72 -10.91 -1.50 -4.94
CA GLY A 72 -12.18 -1.53 -4.22
C GLY A 72 -12.78 -2.94 -4.18
N SER A 73 -11.93 -3.97 -4.17
CA SER A 73 -12.39 -5.36 -4.12
C SER A 73 -12.78 -5.68 -2.68
N GLY A 74 -14.08 -5.67 -2.41
CA GLY A 74 -14.65 -5.75 -1.07
C GLY A 74 -14.72 -4.39 -0.38
N THR A 75 -13.79 -3.46 -0.62
CA THR A 75 -13.76 -2.14 0.04
C THR A 75 -14.29 -0.98 -0.80
N PRO A 76 -14.87 0.07 -0.20
CA PRO A 76 -14.95 1.37 -0.86
C PRO A 76 -13.57 1.76 -1.38
N ARG A 77 -13.49 2.04 -2.67
CA ARG A 77 -12.23 2.45 -3.30
C ARG A 77 -11.70 3.70 -2.62
N ASP A 78 -10.49 3.60 -2.09
CA ASP A 78 -9.83 4.68 -1.36
C ASP A 78 -8.38 4.78 -1.83
N TYR A 79 -8.15 5.65 -2.80
CA TYR A 79 -6.83 5.84 -3.37
C TYR A 79 -5.84 6.44 -2.37
N ALA A 80 -6.30 7.22 -1.38
CA ALA A 80 -5.40 7.78 -0.37
C ALA A 80 -4.87 6.68 0.55
N LYS A 81 -5.73 5.76 0.99
CA LYS A 81 -5.30 4.57 1.75
C LYS A 81 -4.44 3.63 0.92
N ALA A 82 -4.80 3.41 -0.35
CA ALA A 82 -3.98 2.59 -1.25
C ALA A 82 -2.57 3.15 -1.36
N LEU A 83 -2.44 4.47 -1.56
CA LEU A 83 -1.17 5.16 -1.65
C LEU A 83 -0.34 4.99 -0.37
N HIS A 84 -0.96 5.14 0.80
CA HIS A 84 -0.29 4.93 2.08
C HIS A 84 0.30 3.51 2.23
N TRP A 85 -0.49 2.48 1.92
CA TRP A 85 -0.02 1.09 2.02
C TRP A 85 1.05 0.76 0.98
N PHE A 86 0.93 1.27 -0.24
CA PHE A 86 1.96 1.10 -1.25
C PHE A 86 3.26 1.83 -0.88
N GLU A 87 3.20 3.00 -0.26
CA GLU A 87 4.39 3.70 0.24
C GLU A 87 5.17 2.86 1.25
N LEU A 88 4.47 2.27 2.23
CA LEU A 88 5.10 1.39 3.23
C LEU A 88 5.77 0.19 2.57
N ALA A 89 5.07 -0.50 1.67
CA ALA A 89 5.62 -1.64 0.93
C ALA A 89 6.81 -1.25 0.06
N ALA A 90 6.76 -0.08 -0.58
CA ALA A 90 7.81 0.43 -1.45
C ALA A 90 9.08 0.79 -0.68
N ILE A 91 8.95 1.35 0.53
CA ILE A 91 10.08 1.65 1.44
C ILE A 91 10.80 0.35 1.85
N ALA A 92 10.02 -0.70 2.12
CA ALA A 92 10.50 -2.05 2.40
C ALA A 92 11.07 -2.78 1.15
N GLY A 93 11.06 -2.13 -0.03
CA GLY A 93 11.70 -2.63 -1.24
C GLY A 93 10.80 -3.50 -2.14
N ASN A 94 9.48 -3.49 -1.92
CA ASN A 94 8.56 -4.22 -2.79
C ASN A 94 8.47 -3.55 -4.18
N ALA A 95 9.04 -4.20 -5.20
CA ALA A 95 9.08 -3.70 -6.56
C ALA A 95 7.68 -3.49 -7.17
N SER A 96 6.72 -4.37 -6.86
CA SER A 96 5.33 -4.22 -7.31
C SER A 96 4.69 -2.97 -6.71
N ALA A 97 4.90 -2.71 -5.42
CA ALA A 97 4.35 -1.51 -4.77
C ALA A 97 4.95 -0.22 -5.35
N GLN A 98 6.26 -0.20 -5.62
CA GLN A 98 6.92 0.93 -6.28
C GLN A 98 6.33 1.21 -7.67
N ARG A 99 6.05 0.17 -8.47
CA ARG A 99 5.35 0.31 -9.76
C ARG A 99 3.93 0.83 -9.59
N HIS A 100 3.17 0.37 -8.59
CA HIS A 100 1.83 0.88 -8.30
C HIS A 100 1.87 2.37 -7.93
N LEU A 101 2.82 2.80 -7.09
CA LEU A 101 3.01 4.23 -6.77
C LEU A 101 3.31 5.04 -8.02
N GLY A 102 4.21 4.58 -8.88
CA GLY A 102 4.51 5.26 -10.15
C GLY A 102 3.25 5.47 -11.00
N SER A 103 2.39 4.44 -11.06
CA SER A 103 1.11 4.52 -11.77
C SER A 103 0.12 5.49 -11.14
N MET A 104 0.05 5.53 -9.81
CA MET A 104 -0.84 6.42 -9.06
C MET A 104 -0.44 7.89 -9.21
N PHE A 105 0.86 8.21 -9.11
CA PHE A 105 1.35 9.58 -9.34
C PHE A 105 1.14 10.03 -10.78
N ARG A 106 1.35 9.15 -11.76
CA ARG A 106 1.10 9.45 -13.19
C ARG A 106 -0.38 9.73 -13.49
N GLN A 107 -1.28 9.01 -12.83
CA GLN A 107 -2.72 9.14 -13.04
C GLN A 107 -3.39 10.17 -12.11
N GLY A 108 -2.68 10.63 -11.07
CA GLY A 108 -3.26 11.51 -10.05
C GLY A 108 -4.29 10.80 -9.17
N LEU A 109 -4.08 9.51 -8.86
CA LEU A 109 -5.02 8.72 -8.05
C LEU A 109 -4.65 8.83 -6.57
N GLY A 110 -5.48 9.52 -5.78
CA GLY A 110 -5.24 9.72 -4.34
C GLY A 110 -4.13 10.73 -4.02
N THR A 111 -3.54 11.33 -5.05
CA THR A 111 -2.50 12.37 -5.01
C THR A 111 -2.65 13.25 -6.24
N PRO A 112 -2.22 14.52 -6.23
CA PRO A 112 -2.05 15.28 -7.46
C PRO A 112 -1.16 14.53 -8.44
N LYS A 113 -1.44 14.71 -9.74
CA LYS A 113 -0.63 14.14 -10.81
C LYS A 113 0.80 14.71 -10.74
N ASP A 114 1.79 13.84 -10.72
CA ASP A 114 3.22 14.18 -10.67
C ASP A 114 4.03 13.17 -11.47
N ASP A 115 4.31 13.49 -12.73
CA ASP A 115 5.05 12.62 -13.62
C ASP A 115 6.54 12.50 -13.22
N PHE A 116 7.09 13.45 -12.44
CA PHE A 116 8.47 13.40 -11.96
C PHE A 116 8.63 12.36 -10.86
N ARG A 117 7.71 12.36 -9.89
CA ARG A 117 7.63 11.32 -8.86
C ARG A 117 7.30 9.97 -9.49
N ALA A 118 6.44 9.93 -10.50
CA ALA A 118 6.13 8.70 -11.21
C ALA A 118 7.39 8.06 -11.82
N PHE A 119 8.20 8.85 -12.54
CA PHE A 119 9.47 8.39 -13.09
C PHE A 119 10.42 7.88 -11.99
N GLY A 120 10.57 8.62 -10.90
CA GLY A 120 11.43 8.21 -9.77
C GLY A 120 11.00 6.88 -9.15
N TRP A 121 9.70 6.63 -9.02
CA TRP A 121 9.18 5.35 -8.52
C TRP A 121 9.36 4.20 -9.50
N TYR A 122 9.23 4.44 -10.81
CA TYR A 122 9.54 3.41 -11.81
C TYR A 122 11.04 3.10 -11.86
N ASP A 123 11.90 4.10 -11.71
CA ASP A 123 13.34 3.90 -11.61
C ASP A 123 13.69 3.07 -10.35
N ALA A 124 13.06 3.35 -9.21
CA ALA A 124 13.20 2.52 -8.01
C ALA A 124 12.72 1.07 -8.25
N ALA A 125 11.55 0.89 -8.89
CA ALA A 125 11.01 -0.43 -9.23
C ALA A 125 11.96 -1.22 -10.14
N HIS A 126 12.62 -0.54 -11.08
CA HIS A 126 13.62 -1.15 -11.93
C HIS A 126 14.82 -1.68 -11.13
N HIS A 127 15.35 -0.87 -10.21
CA HIS A 127 16.46 -1.28 -9.33
C HIS A 127 16.05 -2.38 -8.35
N SER A 128 14.77 -2.44 -7.95
CA SER A 128 14.21 -3.51 -7.12
C SER A 128 13.83 -4.78 -7.91
N GLY A 129 14.08 -4.83 -9.22
CA GLY A 129 13.94 -6.04 -10.03
C GLY A 129 12.60 -6.22 -10.74
N ASP A 130 11.76 -5.18 -10.84
CA ASP A 130 10.53 -5.27 -11.65
C ASP A 130 10.87 -5.29 -13.16
N PRO A 131 10.53 -6.36 -13.88
CA PRO A 131 10.84 -6.49 -15.31
C PRO A 131 10.06 -5.51 -16.19
N HIS A 132 8.88 -5.06 -15.74
CA HIS A 132 8.01 -4.14 -16.47
C HIS A 132 8.35 -2.67 -16.19
N ALA A 133 9.15 -2.38 -15.17
CA ALA A 133 9.51 -1.01 -14.82
C ALA A 133 10.16 -0.26 -15.98
N ARG A 134 10.97 -0.94 -16.81
CA ARG A 134 11.62 -0.34 -17.99
C ARG A 134 10.62 0.22 -18.99
N ASP A 135 9.51 -0.49 -19.24
CA ASP A 135 8.48 -0.05 -20.18
C ASP A 135 7.77 1.20 -19.66
N TYR A 136 7.44 1.24 -18.37
CA TYR A 136 6.83 2.41 -17.73
C TYR A 136 7.80 3.60 -17.66
N MET A 137 9.09 3.35 -17.43
CA MET A 137 10.14 4.38 -17.48
C MET A 137 10.29 4.94 -18.88
N ALA A 138 10.32 4.09 -19.92
CA ALA A 138 10.44 4.53 -21.30
C ALA A 138 9.28 5.45 -21.69
N TRP A 139 8.05 5.08 -21.33
CA TRP A 139 6.87 5.91 -21.59
C TRP A 139 6.92 7.23 -20.80
N THR A 140 7.24 7.19 -19.51
CA THR A 140 7.31 8.41 -18.70
C THR A 140 8.47 9.32 -19.10
N ALA A 141 9.62 8.77 -19.50
CA ALA A 141 10.78 9.53 -19.97
C ALA A 141 10.50 10.39 -21.21
N LEU A 142 9.50 10.04 -22.03
CA LEU A 142 9.05 10.86 -23.15
C LEU A 142 8.25 12.08 -22.70
N VAL A 143 7.58 11.98 -21.55
CA VAL A 143 6.76 13.06 -20.96
C VAL A 143 7.62 13.98 -20.10
N VAL A 144 8.60 13.43 -19.38
CA VAL A 144 9.47 14.19 -18.47
C VAL A 144 10.87 14.38 -19.03
N GLY A 145 11.32 15.64 -19.13
CA GLY A 145 12.65 15.97 -19.66
C GLY A 145 13.80 15.46 -18.76
N PRO A 146 15.05 15.45 -19.27
CA PRO A 146 16.21 14.88 -18.54
C PRO A 146 16.42 15.50 -17.14
N ASN A 147 16.21 16.81 -17.01
CA ASN A 147 16.33 17.50 -15.72
C ASN A 147 15.26 17.06 -14.72
N GLN A 148 14.05 16.81 -15.20
CA GLN A 148 12.92 16.36 -14.39
C GLN A 148 13.08 14.90 -13.96
N GLN A 149 13.66 14.05 -14.82
CA GLN A 149 14.03 12.68 -14.48
C GLN A 149 15.05 12.64 -13.33
N ALA A 150 16.09 13.50 -13.39
CA ALA A 150 17.08 13.62 -12.33
C ALA A 150 16.47 14.10 -11.02
N LEU A 151 15.52 15.05 -11.07
CA LEU A 151 14.76 15.48 -9.90
C LEU A 151 13.91 14.34 -9.31
N GLY A 152 13.19 13.60 -10.15
CA GLY A 152 12.39 12.45 -9.72
C GLY A 152 13.21 11.41 -8.98
N ARG A 153 14.36 11.01 -9.54
CA ARG A 153 15.30 10.08 -8.89
C ARG A 153 15.78 10.59 -7.52
N ARG A 154 16.17 11.86 -7.45
CA ARG A 154 16.65 12.49 -6.21
C ARG A 154 15.56 12.56 -5.14
N LEU A 155 14.34 12.92 -5.52
CA LEU A 155 13.20 12.99 -4.61
C LEU A 155 12.93 11.61 -3.99
N ILE A 156 12.80 10.57 -4.82
CA ILE A 156 12.52 9.22 -4.31
C ILE A 156 13.69 8.67 -3.50
N ALA A 157 14.94 8.91 -3.91
CA ALA A 157 16.10 8.51 -3.12
C ALA A 157 16.13 9.18 -1.74
N LYS A 158 15.77 10.47 -1.66
CA LYS A 158 15.64 11.19 -0.39
C LYS A 158 14.50 10.63 0.45
N ASP A 159 13.30 10.48 -0.12
CA ASP A 159 12.12 9.97 0.59
C ASP A 159 12.37 8.56 1.15
N LEU A 160 13.00 7.68 0.36
CA LEU A 160 13.39 6.34 0.80
C LEU A 160 14.42 6.40 1.93
N LYS A 161 15.38 7.32 1.88
CA LYS A 161 16.40 7.49 2.93
C LYS A 161 15.75 8.03 4.22
N ASP A 162 15.00 9.12 4.13
CA ASP A 162 14.40 9.80 5.28
C ASP A 162 13.39 8.87 5.99
N LYS A 163 12.55 8.17 5.22
CA LYS A 163 11.57 7.23 5.79
C LYS A 163 12.19 5.92 6.28
N ARG A 164 13.29 5.43 5.69
CA ARG A 164 14.03 4.28 6.26
C ARG A 164 14.70 4.65 7.58
N VAL A 165 15.24 5.85 7.71
CA VAL A 165 15.83 6.33 8.97
C VAL A 165 14.75 6.42 10.06
N SER A 166 13.56 6.94 9.75
CA SER A 166 12.47 7.03 10.72
C SER A 166 11.88 5.67 11.13
N HIS A 167 11.83 4.69 10.21
CA HIS A 167 11.33 3.34 10.51
C HIS A 167 12.40 2.42 11.14
N GLY A 168 13.69 2.63 10.86
CA GLY A 168 14.81 1.90 11.46
C GLY A 168 15.03 2.23 12.94
N SER A 169 14.72 3.45 13.37
CA SER A 169 14.74 3.83 14.79
C SER A 169 13.58 3.22 15.61
N ALA A 170 12.51 2.76 14.95
CA ALA A 170 11.38 2.13 15.63
C ALA A 170 11.60 0.63 15.93
N GLN A 171 12.49 -0.05 15.18
CA GLN A 171 12.74 -1.49 15.35
C GLN A 171 13.96 -1.84 16.22
N THR A 172 14.78 -0.85 16.61
CA THR A 172 15.99 -1.08 17.42
C THR A 172 15.77 -0.94 18.94
N GLY A 173 14.52 -0.74 19.39
CA GLY A 173 14.17 -0.50 20.80
C GLY A 173 13.78 -1.73 21.64
N PHE A 174 13.88 -2.95 21.11
CA PHE A 174 13.66 -4.17 21.89
C PHE A 174 14.91 -5.04 21.81
N ARG A 175 15.81 -4.88 22.77
CA ARG A 175 16.90 -5.81 23.03
C ARG A 175 16.92 -6.17 24.51
#